data_AF-A0A9X1YDE6-F1
#
_entry.id   AF-A0A9X1YDE6-F1
#
_cell.length_a   1.000
_cell.length_b   1.000
_cell.length_c   1.000
_cell.angle_alpha   90.00
_cell.angle_beta   90.00
_cell.angle_gamma   90.00
#
_symmetry.space_group_name_H-M   'P 1'
#
loop_
_entity.id
_entity.type
_entity.pdbx_description
1 polymer ?
#
loop_
_entity_poly.entity_id
_entity_poly.type
_entity_poly.pdbx_seq_one_letter_code
_entity_poly.pdbx_strand_id
1 'polypeptide(L)' 'MKGTHVSGGGYTAFIYPGWAVEGIGDYNGDGDDDVLWQHDNGGIVVWDMTAAPSQTVNTVCTVVVAALDANWDLL' A
#
# COMPACT_ATOMS: atom_id res chain seq x y z
N MET A 1 9.95 -11.92 13.82
CA MET A 1 9.73 -11.59 12.39
C MET A 1 8.71 -12.58 11.83
N LYS A 2 7.52 -12.13 11.44
CA LYS A 2 6.50 -12.96 10.79
C LYS A 2 6.60 -12.65 9.30
N GLY A 3 7.06 -13.63 8.52
CA GLY A 3 7.28 -13.45 7.08
C GLY A 3 5.97 -13.15 6.36
N THR A 4 5.95 -12.05 5.62
CA THR A 4 4.87 -11.70 4.70
C THR A 4 5.20 -12.31 3.34
N HIS A 5 4.29 -13.13 2.81
CA HIS A 5 4.34 -13.54 1.42
C HIS A 5 3.95 -12.35 0.54
N VAL A 6 4.87 -11.83 -0.26
CA VAL A 6 4.53 -10.88 -1.33
C VAL A 6 3.99 -11.67 -2.52
N SER A 7 2.67 -11.75 -2.62
CA SER A 7 1.98 -12.22 -3.82
C SER A 7 2.22 -11.21 -4.93
N GLY A 8 2.97 -11.61 -5.95
CA GLY A 8 3.41 -10.74 -7.04
C GLY A 8 2.29 -9.93 -7.69
N GLY A 9 2.29 -8.62 -7.43
CA GLY A 9 1.81 -7.57 -8.31
C GLY A 9 2.99 -6.62 -8.51
N GLY A 10 3.72 -6.77 -9.61
CA GLY A 10 4.88 -5.93 -9.87
C GLY A 10 4.46 -4.49 -10.11
N TYR A 11 4.44 -3.67 -9.07
CA TYR A 11 4.49 -2.22 -9.23
C TYR A 11 5.92 -1.89 -9.71
N THR A 12 6.13 -1.83 -11.02
CA THR A 12 7.31 -1.15 -11.55
C THR A 12 7.09 0.33 -11.29
N ALA A 13 7.44 0.80 -10.09
CA ALA A 13 7.61 2.22 -9.86
C ALA A 13 8.64 2.71 -10.88
N PHE A 14 8.33 3.78 -11.60
CA PHE A 14 9.36 4.52 -12.34
C PHE A 14 10.33 5.04 -11.28
N ILE A 15 11.45 4.35 -11.08
CA ILE A 15 12.56 4.91 -10.31
C ILE A 15 13.11 6.00 -11.21
N TYR A 16 12.76 7.26 -10.91
CA TYR A 16 13.38 8.38 -11.58
C TYR A 16 14.91 8.24 -11.42
N PRO A 17 15.70 8.43 -12.49
CA PRO A 17 17.15 8.36 -12.40
C PRO A 17 17.65 9.23 -11.25
N GLY A 18 18.63 8.73 -10.50
CA GLY A 18 19.24 9.43 -9.38
C GLY A 18 18.72 8.99 -8.01
N TRP A 19 17.56 8.32 -7.90
CA TRP A 19 17.07 7.80 -6.62
C TRP A 19 17.55 6.38 -6.31
N ALA A 20 18.07 6.17 -5.10
CA ALA A 20 18.46 4.87 -4.55
C ALA A 20 17.86 4.66 -3.15
N VAL A 21 17.64 3.40 -2.79
CA VAL A 21 17.26 3.03 -1.41
C VAL A 21 18.53 3.02 -0.56
N GLU A 22 18.55 3.86 0.48
CA GLU A 22 19.68 3.95 1.41
C GLU A 22 19.41 3.24 2.74
N GLY A 23 18.14 3.04 3.09
CA GLY A 23 17.81 2.39 4.36
C GLY A 23 16.36 1.98 4.50
N ILE A 24 16.15 1.11 5.48
CA ILE A 24 14.84 0.63 5.94
C ILE A 24 14.81 0.80 7.46
N GLY A 25 13.73 1.35 7.99
CA GLY A 25 13.51 1.49 9.43
C GLY A 25 12.35 2.44 9.74
N ASP A 26 11.88 2.41 10.98
CA ASP A 26 10.85 3.33 11.48
C ASP A 26 11.41 4.76 11.58
N TYR A 27 11.16 5.58 10.56
CA TYR A 27 11.66 6.96 10.47
C TYR A 27 10.62 7.97 10.96
N ASN A 28 9.33 7.61 10.95
CA ASN A 28 8.23 8.48 11.37
C ASN A 28 7.72 8.22 12.81
N GLY A 29 8.14 7.11 13.44
CA GLY A 29 7.82 6.72 14.81
C GLY A 29 6.49 5.99 14.98
N ASP A 30 5.89 5.47 13.91
CA ASP A 30 4.59 4.78 13.94
C ASP A 30 4.69 3.28 14.30
N GLY A 31 5.92 2.75 14.37
CA GLY A 31 6.21 1.37 14.72
C GLY A 31 6.25 0.41 13.53
N ASP A 32 6.01 0.87 12.30
CA ASP A 32 6.24 0.15 11.05
C ASP A 32 7.58 0.58 10.41
N ASP A 33 8.23 -0.32 9.66
CA ASP A 33 9.48 0.02 8.95
C ASP A 33 9.18 0.81 7.66
N ASP A 34 9.70 2.04 7.55
CA ASP A 34 9.64 2.89 6.36
C ASP A 34 10.84 2.69 5.42
N VAL A 35 10.79 3.28 4.21
CA VAL A 35 11.90 3.25 3.23
C VAL A 35 12.52 4.62 3.03
N LEU A 36 13.84 4.73 3.26
CA LEU A 36 14.62 5.93 2.98
C LEU A 36 15.19 5.89 1.57
N TRP A 37 14.86 6.91 0.79
CA TRP A 37 15.39 7.14 -0.55
C TRP A 37 16.28 8.37 -0.57
N GLN A 38 17.42 8.26 -1.23
CA GLN A 38 18.32 9.38 -1.49
C GLN A 38 18.51 9.60 -2.98
N HIS A 39 18.46 10.86 -3.39
CA HIS A 39 18.80 11.30 -4.73
C HIS A 39 20.27 11.72 -4.81
N ASP A 40 20.91 11.53 -5.96
CA ASP A 40 22.31 11.93 -6.20
C ASP A 40 22.58 13.44 -5.97
N ASN A 41 21.57 14.29 -6.18
CA ASN A 41 21.60 15.72 -5.89
C ASN A 41 21.46 16.07 -4.39
N GLY A 42 21.36 15.07 -3.50
CA GLY A 42 21.20 15.24 -2.05
C GLY A 42 19.75 15.31 -1.56
N GLY A 43 18.76 15.15 -2.43
CA GLY A 43 17.35 15.02 -2.05
C GLY A 43 17.11 13.79 -1.18
N ILE A 44 16.27 13.91 -0.16
CA ILE A 44 15.90 12.81 0.74
C ILE A 44 14.39 12.70 0.79
N VAL A 45 13.87 11.49 0.60
CA VAL A 45 12.45 11.17 0.71
C VAL A 45 12.31 9.93 1.59
N VAL A 46 11.35 9.97 2.52
CA VAL A 46 10.89 8.78 3.23
C VAL A 46 9.57 8.36 2.60
N TRP A 47 9.47 7.08 2.25
CA TRP A 47 8.20 6.47 1.90
C TRP A 47 7.64 5.79 3.15
N ASP A 48 6.62 6.42 3.72
CA ASP A 48 5.89 5.87 4.86
C ASP A 48 5.18 4.57 4.45
N MET A 49 5.54 3.48 5.13
CA MET A 49 5.00 2.15 4.90
C MET A 49 4.04 1.77 6.02
N THR A 50 3.22 2.74 6.49
CA THR A 50 2.16 2.47 7.44
C THR A 50 1.29 1.34 6.92
N ALA A 51 1.22 0.23 7.66
CA ALA A 51 0.24 -0.78 7.40
C ALA A 51 -1.13 -0.15 7.64
N ALA A 52 -1.93 0.03 6.57
CA ALA A 52 -3.35 0.32 6.75
C ALA A 52 -3.88 -0.67 7.79
N PRO A 53 -4.54 -0.22 8.88
CA PRO A 53 -4.88 -1.09 10.00
C PRO A 53 -5.58 -2.29 9.39
N SER A 54 -4.97 -3.47 9.60
CA SER A 54 -5.42 -4.77 9.09
C SER A 54 -6.91 -4.69 8.87
N GLN A 55 -7.34 -4.53 7.60
CA GLN A 55 -8.76 -4.37 7.31
C GLN A 55 -9.41 -5.63 7.81
N THR A 56 -9.96 -5.54 9.00
CA THR A 56 -10.73 -6.61 9.60
C THR A 56 -11.97 -6.54 8.75
N VAL A 57 -12.08 -7.45 7.77
CA VAL A 57 -13.28 -7.57 6.95
C VAL A 57 -14.40 -7.90 7.93
N ASN A 58 -15.13 -6.87 8.34
CA ASN A 58 -16.24 -6.97 9.28
C ASN A 58 -17.48 -6.26 8.72
N THR A 59 -17.60 -6.26 7.40
CA THR A 59 -18.89 -6.08 6.74
C THR A 59 -19.22 -7.38 6.02
N VAL A 60 -20.08 -8.19 6.61
CA VAL A 60 -20.93 -9.09 5.82
C VAL A 60 -21.86 -8.18 5.03
N CYS A 61 -21.48 -7.81 3.81
CA CYS A 61 -22.47 -7.36 2.85
C CYS A 61 -22.90 -8.61 2.08
N THR A 62 -23.94 -9.29 2.53
CA THR A 62 -24.69 -10.20 1.65
C THR A 62 -25.35 -9.35 0.59
N VAL A 63 -24.62 -8.98 -0.45
CA VAL A 63 -25.26 -8.59 -1.70
C VAL A 63 -25.79 -9.88 -2.29
N VAL A 64 -27.10 -10.10 -2.14
CA VAL A 64 -27.85 -10.85 -3.14
C VAL A 64 -27.58 -10.12 -4.46
N VAL A 65 -26.89 -10.76 -5.40
CA VAL A 65 -26.76 -10.24 -6.76
C VAL A 65 -28.10 -10.47 -7.45
N ALA A 66 -29.10 -9.67 -7.09
CA ALA A 66 -30.28 -9.48 -7.92
C ALA A 66 -29.89 -8.46 -8.99
N ALA A 67 -30.13 -8.80 -10.26
CA ALA A 67 -29.88 -7.87 -11.36
C ALA A 67 -30.80 -6.65 -11.16
N LEU A 68 -30.22 -5.47 -11.02
CA LEU A 68 -30.96 -4.21 -11.00
C LEU A 68 -31.21 -3.76 -12.43
N ASP A 69 -32.36 -3.14 -12.69
CA ASP A 69 -32.61 -2.52 -13.98
C ASP A 69 -31.94 -1.14 -14.10
N ALA A 70 -32.07 -0.52 -15.28
CA ALA A 70 -31.43 0.77 -15.58
C ALA A 70 -31.93 1.94 -14.69
N ASN A 71 -32.97 1.71 -13.89
CA ASN A 71 -33.55 2.66 -12.96
C ASN A 71 -33.22 2.34 -11.48
N TRP A 72 -32.35 1.36 -11.23
CA TRP A 72 -31.84 0.93 -9.90
C TRP A 72 -32.83 0.19 -9.00
N ASP A 73 -33.91 -0.36 -9.56
CA ASP A 73 -34.85 -1.20 -8.82
C ASP A 73 -34.50 -2.69 -8.92
N LEU A 74 -34.90 -3.47 -7.90
CA LEU A 74 -34.78 -4.94 -7.89
C LEU A 74 -35.84 -5.56 -8.81
N LEU A 75 -35.41 -6.46 -9.70
CA LEU A 75 -36.28 -7.27 -10.55
C LEU A 75 -37.16 -8.27 -9.76
#